data_AF-A0A377DY12-F1
#
_entry.id   AF-A0A377DY12-F1
#
_cell.length_a   1.000
_cell.length_b   1.000
_cell.length_c   1.000
_cell.angle_alpha   90.00
_cell.angle_beta   90.00
_cell.angle_gamma   90.00
#
_symmetry.space_group_name_H-M   'P 1'
#
loop_
_entity.id
_entity.type
_entity.pdbx_description
1 polymer ?
#
loop_
_entity_poly.entity_id
_entity_poly.type
_entity_poly.pdbx_seq_one_letter_code
_entity_poly.pdbx_strand_id
1 'polypeptide(L)'
;MPVLPVFINGVATPLPGFQRTRMLGEAIGRFTSTLNKRVLFLGSGGLSHQPPVPELAKADAHMRDRLLGSGKDLPASERELRQQRVISAAEKFVEDQRTLHPLNPIWDNQFMTLLEQGRIQELDAVSNEELSAIAGKSTHEIKTWVAAFAAISAFGNWRSEGRYYRPIPEWIAGFGSLSARTEN
;
A
#
# COMPACT_ATOMS: atom_id res chain seq x y z
N MET A 1 -1.96 -17.27 -17.02
CA MET A 1 -1.44 -15.93 -17.37
C MET A 1 -0.09 -15.76 -16.68
N PRO A 2 0.99 -15.35 -17.37
CA PRO A 2 2.28 -15.13 -16.72
C PRO A 2 2.22 -13.94 -15.75
N VAL A 3 2.99 -13.99 -14.67
CA VAL A 3 3.04 -12.95 -13.62
C VAL A 3 4.48 -12.50 -13.42
N LEU A 4 4.70 -11.18 -13.43
CA LEU A 4 5.98 -10.57 -13.08
C LEU A 4 5.83 -9.84 -11.74
N PRO A 5 6.36 -10.39 -10.62
CA PRO A 5 6.28 -9.72 -9.33
C PRO A 5 7.22 -8.51 -9.28
N VAL A 6 6.72 -7.38 -8.80
CA VAL A 6 7.49 -6.17 -8.53
C VAL A 6 7.30 -5.80 -7.07
N PHE A 7 8.39 -5.83 -6.29
CA PHE A 7 8.36 -5.52 -4.87
C PHE A 7 8.76 -4.06 -4.65
N ILE A 8 7.89 -3.31 -3.96
CA ILE A 8 8.17 -1.95 -3.51
C ILE A 8 8.23 -1.99 -1.99
N ASN A 9 9.36 -1.58 -1.42
CA ASN A 9 9.53 -1.56 0.02
C ASN A 9 8.58 -0.54 0.67
N GLY A 10 7.63 -1.02 1.46
CA GLY A 10 6.69 -0.21 2.24
C GLY A 10 6.87 -0.34 3.76
N VAL A 11 7.87 -1.08 4.22
CA VAL A 11 7.96 -1.52 5.63
C VAL A 11 9.24 -1.06 6.32
N ALA A 12 10.41 -1.34 5.73
CA ALA A 12 11.69 -1.09 6.39
C ALA A 12 12.34 0.20 5.86
N THR A 13 12.91 1.03 6.73
CA THR A 13 13.69 2.18 6.26
C THR A 13 15.01 1.73 5.63
N PRO A 14 15.50 2.41 4.56
CA PRO A 14 14.92 3.58 3.91
C PRO A 14 13.74 3.24 2.98
N LEU A 15 12.68 4.06 3.04
CA LEU A 15 11.49 3.92 2.21
C LEU A 15 11.62 4.76 0.93
N PRO A 16 11.21 4.27 -0.25
CA PRO A 16 11.20 5.07 -1.47
C PRO A 16 10.16 6.20 -1.34
N GLY A 17 10.46 7.41 -1.81
CA GLY A 17 9.45 8.46 -1.94
C GLY A 17 8.43 8.16 -3.05
N PHE A 18 7.34 8.93 -3.09
CA PHE A 18 6.34 8.83 -4.15
C PHE A 18 6.94 9.08 -5.53
N GLN A 19 7.77 10.13 -5.67
CA GLN A 19 8.45 10.44 -6.92
C GLN A 19 9.24 9.26 -7.48
N ARG A 20 10.05 8.61 -6.63
CA ARG A 20 10.85 7.45 -7.05
C ARG A 20 9.97 6.28 -7.50
N THR A 21 8.84 6.09 -6.82
CA THR A 21 7.90 5.01 -7.14
C THR A 21 7.13 5.29 -8.43
N ARG A 22 6.72 6.55 -8.66
CA ARG A 22 6.12 7.00 -9.92
C ARG A 22 7.07 6.77 -11.09
N MET A 23 8.34 7.19 -10.97
CA MET A 23 9.36 6.97 -12.01
C MET A 23 9.57 5.48 -12.32
N LEU A 24 9.53 4.61 -11.31
CA LEU A 24 9.57 3.15 -11.51
C LEU A 24 8.36 2.67 -12.31
N GLY A 25 7.16 3.10 -11.94
CA GLY A 25 5.93 2.78 -12.66
C GLY A 25 5.96 3.24 -14.12
N GLU A 26 6.41 4.47 -14.39
CA GLU A 26 6.58 4.98 -15.75
C GLU A 26 7.58 4.15 -16.56
N ALA A 27 8.69 3.72 -15.95
CA ALA A 27 9.68 2.87 -16.62
C ALA A 27 9.10 1.49 -16.95
N ILE A 28 8.33 0.90 -16.03
CA ILE A 28 7.60 -0.35 -16.26
C ILE A 28 6.59 -0.17 -17.40
N GLY A 29 5.78 0.90 -17.35
CA GLY A 29 4.80 1.22 -18.37
C GLY A 29 5.44 1.32 -19.76
N ARG A 30 6.50 2.13 -19.91
CA ARG A 30 7.25 2.26 -21.16
C ARG A 30 7.82 0.95 -21.68
N PHE A 31 8.33 0.08 -20.80
CA PHE A 31 8.81 -1.24 -21.21
C PHE A 31 7.66 -2.12 -21.68
N THR A 32 6.59 -2.19 -20.91
CA THR A 32 5.46 -3.09 -21.21
C THR A 32 4.68 -2.68 -22.45
N SER A 33 4.66 -1.38 -22.81
CA SER A 33 4.01 -0.91 -24.04
C SER A 33 4.71 -1.40 -25.31
N THR A 34 6.00 -1.77 -25.24
CA THR A 34 6.72 -2.34 -26.40
C THR A 34 6.45 -3.83 -26.60
N LEU A 35 5.74 -4.50 -25.69
CA LEU A 35 5.60 -5.96 -25.73
C LEU A 35 4.49 -6.45 -26.67
N ASN A 36 3.65 -5.56 -27.20
CA ASN A 36 2.46 -5.91 -27.98
C ASN A 36 1.58 -6.98 -27.29
N LYS A 37 1.31 -6.78 -26.00
CA LYS A 37 0.54 -7.70 -25.14
C LYS A 37 -0.52 -6.93 -24.37
N ARG A 38 -1.58 -7.63 -23.97
CA ARG A 38 -2.50 -7.15 -22.94
C ARG A 38 -1.82 -7.28 -21.59
N VAL A 39 -1.67 -6.16 -20.88
CA VAL A 39 -0.98 -6.09 -19.59
C VAL A 39 -1.96 -5.56 -18.55
N LEU A 40 -2.03 -6.23 -17.40
CA LEU A 40 -2.74 -5.78 -16.22
C LEU A 40 -1.71 -5.33 -15.18
N PHE A 41 -1.81 -4.09 -14.72
CA PHE A 41 -1.05 -3.60 -13.57
C PHE A 41 -1.90 -3.75 -12.32
N LEU A 42 -1.35 -4.38 -11.28
CA LEU A 42 -2.01 -4.56 -9.99
C LEU A 42 -1.15 -3.92 -8.90
N GLY A 43 -1.64 -2.84 -8.31
CA GLY A 43 -1.16 -2.29 -7.05
C GLY A 43 -1.98 -2.85 -5.89
N SER A 44 -1.35 -3.12 -4.75
CA SER A 44 -1.99 -3.75 -3.59
C SER A 44 -1.50 -3.18 -2.27
N GLY A 45 -2.31 -3.32 -1.23
CA GLY A 45 -2.04 -2.79 0.12
C GLY A 45 -2.63 -1.41 0.35
N GLY A 46 -2.44 -0.88 1.56
CA GLY A 46 -3.08 0.37 2.00
C GLY A 46 -4.55 0.22 2.41
N LEU A 47 -5.29 1.32 2.60
CA LEU A 47 -4.90 2.75 2.54
C LEU A 47 -4.36 3.24 3.90
N SER A 48 -5.03 4.20 4.56
CA SER A 48 -4.68 4.62 5.92
C SER A 48 -4.76 3.45 6.90
N HIS A 49 -3.65 3.12 7.56
CA HIS A 49 -3.61 2.11 8.62
C HIS A 49 -2.26 2.04 9.36
N GLN A 50 -2.31 1.54 10.60
CA GLN A 50 -1.13 1.13 11.35
C GLN A 50 -1.46 0.00 12.36
N PRO A 51 -1.58 -1.26 11.90
CA PRO A 51 -1.71 -2.41 12.79
C PRO A 51 -0.45 -2.57 13.66
N PRO A 52 -0.53 -3.37 14.74
CA PRO A 52 0.61 -3.64 15.62
C PRO A 52 1.67 -4.51 14.91
N VAL A 53 2.47 -3.88 14.06
CA VAL A 53 3.58 -4.52 13.33
C VAL A 53 4.89 -4.24 14.06
N PRO A 54 5.72 -5.26 14.34
CA PRO A 54 7.04 -5.06 14.93
C PRO A 54 7.94 -4.23 14.02
N GLU A 55 8.54 -3.17 14.57
CA GLU A 55 9.56 -2.39 13.86
C GLU A 55 10.92 -3.10 13.98
N LEU A 56 11.59 -3.36 12.85
CA LEU A 56 12.89 -4.05 12.81
C LEU A 56 13.94 -3.42 13.73
N ALA A 57 13.93 -2.08 13.84
CA ALA A 57 14.83 -1.32 14.70
C ALA A 57 14.64 -1.62 16.20
N LYS A 58 13.42 -1.97 16.63
CA LYS A 58 13.06 -2.22 18.03
C LYS A 58 12.84 -3.71 18.34
N ALA A 59 12.94 -4.56 17.32
CA ALA A 59 12.76 -6.00 17.46
C ALA A 59 13.86 -6.61 18.33
N ASP A 60 13.49 -7.55 19.21
CA ASP A 60 14.47 -8.45 19.84
C ASP A 60 15.12 -9.37 18.79
N ALA A 61 16.14 -10.14 19.19
CA ALA A 61 16.87 -11.00 18.27
C ALA A 61 15.96 -12.04 17.57
N HIS A 62 14.97 -12.57 18.28
CA HIS A 62 14.05 -13.57 17.75
C HIS A 62 13.09 -12.95 16.74
N MET A 63 12.48 -11.81 17.07
CA MET A 63 11.60 -11.08 16.16
C MET A 63 12.35 -10.54 14.94
N ARG A 64 13.61 -10.12 15.11
CA ARG A 64 14.46 -9.69 14.00
C ARG A 64 14.74 -10.83 13.02
N ASP A 65 15.06 -12.03 13.52
CA ASP A 65 15.24 -13.23 12.70
C ASP A 65 13.96 -13.55 11.89
N ARG A 66 12.79 -13.49 12.54
CA ARG A 66 11.49 -13.65 11.88
C ARG A 66 11.28 -12.64 10.75
N LEU A 67 11.57 -11.36 10.99
CA LEU A 67 11.42 -10.29 10.00
C LEU A 67 12.42 -10.40 8.83
N LEU A 68 13.60 -10.99 9.05
CA LEU A 68 14.66 -11.12 8.04
C LEU A 68 14.57 -12.40 7.19
N GLY A 69 13.57 -13.26 7.42
CA GLY A 69 13.24 -14.34 6.49
C GLY A 69 12.81 -15.65 7.13
N SER A 70 13.20 -15.91 8.39
CA SER A 70 12.80 -17.16 9.07
C SER A 70 11.31 -17.18 9.42
N GLY A 71 10.63 -16.03 9.36
CA GLY A 71 9.19 -15.90 9.52
C GLY A 71 8.37 -16.33 8.29
N LYS A 72 9.03 -16.76 7.19
CA LYS A 72 8.34 -17.32 6.03
C LYS A 72 7.57 -18.59 6.41
N ASP A 73 8.21 -19.47 7.17
CA ASP A 73 7.65 -20.74 7.66
C ASP A 73 7.47 -20.67 9.18
N LEU A 74 6.47 -19.89 9.62
CA LEU A 74 6.13 -19.76 11.04
C LEU A 74 5.43 -21.03 11.56
N PRO A 75 5.81 -21.55 12.74
CA PRO A 75 5.04 -22.57 13.43
C PRO A 75 3.58 -22.14 13.59
N ALA A 76 2.65 -23.10 13.51
CA ALA A 76 1.22 -22.82 13.57
C ALA A 76 0.82 -22.03 14.83
N SER A 77 1.40 -22.37 15.98
CA SER A 77 1.17 -21.67 17.26
C SER A 77 1.66 -20.22 17.25
N GLU A 78 2.84 -19.94 16.66
CA GLU A 78 3.35 -18.58 16.54
C GLU A 78 2.49 -17.74 15.57
N ARG A 79 2.04 -18.34 14.47
CA ARG A 79 1.10 -17.71 13.54
C ARG A 79 -0.23 -17.37 14.24
N GLU A 80 -0.78 -18.31 15.01
CA GLU A 80 -2.00 -18.11 15.77
C GLU A 80 -1.86 -16.98 16.79
N LEU A 81 -0.79 -16.98 17.59
CA LEU A 81 -0.50 -15.90 18.55
C LEU A 81 -0.40 -14.53 17.85
N ARG A 82 0.24 -14.46 16.69
CA ARG A 82 0.31 -13.22 15.89
C ARG A 82 -1.06 -12.78 15.40
N GLN A 83 -1.89 -13.71 14.91
CA GLN A 83 -3.25 -13.41 14.45
C GLN A 83 -4.12 -12.93 15.61
N GLN A 84 -4.08 -13.60 16.76
CA GLN A 84 -4.83 -13.20 17.95
C GLN A 84 -4.45 -11.80 18.43
N ARG A 85 -3.15 -11.43 18.39
CA ARG A 85 -2.71 -10.06 18.73
C ARG A 85 -3.36 -9.00 17.84
N VAL A 86 -3.49 -9.28 16.53
CA VAL A 86 -4.13 -8.34 15.59
C VAL A 86 -5.64 -8.28 15.82
N ILE A 87 -6.29 -9.43 16.05
CA ILE A 87 -7.73 -9.50 16.35
C ILE A 87 -8.05 -8.71 17.62
N SER A 88 -7.35 -8.97 18.73
CA SER A 88 -7.57 -8.24 19.97
C SER A 88 -7.25 -6.75 19.87
N ALA A 89 -6.32 -6.37 18.99
CA ALA A 89 -6.06 -4.96 18.71
C ALA A 89 -7.21 -4.32 17.93
N ALA A 90 -7.79 -5.04 16.96
CA ALA A 90 -8.95 -4.57 16.20
C ALA A 90 -10.19 -4.40 17.08
N GLU A 91 -10.48 -5.37 17.96
CA GLU A 91 -11.59 -5.29 18.93
C GLU A 91 -11.47 -4.04 19.80
N LYS A 92 -10.29 -3.81 20.39
CA LYS A 92 -10.01 -2.59 21.18
C LYS A 92 -10.09 -1.32 20.36
N PHE A 93 -9.70 -1.37 19.09
CA PHE A 93 -9.76 -0.22 18.21
C PHE A 93 -11.21 0.16 17.88
N VAL A 94 -12.09 -0.83 17.65
CA VAL A 94 -13.53 -0.60 17.46
C VAL A 94 -14.15 0.08 18.68
N GLU A 95 -13.76 -0.31 19.89
CA GLU A 95 -14.23 0.31 21.14
C GLU A 95 -13.65 1.71 21.37
N ASP A 96 -12.34 1.89 21.15
CA ASP A 96 -11.62 3.16 21.30
C ASP A 96 -10.60 3.36 20.18
N GLN A 97 -10.95 4.26 19.25
CA GLN A 97 -10.13 4.63 18.08
C GLN A 97 -8.80 5.31 18.44
N ARG A 98 -8.52 5.60 19.72
CA ARG A 98 -7.24 6.17 20.18
C ARG A 98 -6.21 5.10 20.54
N THR A 99 -6.60 3.81 20.53
CA THR A 99 -5.72 2.69 20.87
C THR A 99 -4.66 2.41 19.81
N LEU A 100 -4.88 2.85 18.57
CA LEU A 100 -3.96 2.75 17.43
C LEU A 100 -3.94 4.06 16.66
N HIS A 101 -3.10 4.14 15.62
CA HIS A 101 -3.16 5.26 14.69
C HIS A 101 -4.55 5.30 14.03
N PRO A 102 -5.24 6.45 14.04
CA PRO A 102 -6.58 6.54 13.46
C PRO A 102 -6.54 6.30 11.95
N LEU A 103 -7.63 5.75 11.41
CA LEU A 103 -7.89 5.77 9.98
C LEU A 103 -8.11 7.22 9.54
N ASN A 104 -7.75 7.53 8.29
CA ASN A 104 -7.90 8.86 7.72
C ASN A 104 -8.72 8.83 6.42
N PRO A 105 -10.06 8.77 6.51
CA PRO A 105 -10.93 8.75 5.34
C PRO A 105 -10.81 9.96 4.43
N ILE A 106 -10.45 11.12 4.97
CA ILE A 106 -10.29 12.34 4.19
C ILE A 106 -9.08 12.18 3.27
N TRP A 107 -7.93 11.82 3.85
CA TRP A 107 -6.71 11.56 3.08
C TRP A 107 -6.88 10.39 2.11
N ASP A 108 -7.53 9.30 2.53
CA ASP A 108 -7.77 8.12 1.67
C ASP A 108 -8.54 8.51 0.41
N ASN A 109 -9.62 9.28 0.57
CA ASN A 109 -10.45 9.71 -0.56
C ASN A 109 -9.73 10.73 -1.44
N GLN A 110 -8.91 11.61 -0.87
CA GLN A 110 -8.06 12.54 -1.62
C GLN A 110 -7.03 11.77 -2.46
N PHE A 111 -6.34 10.79 -1.87
CA PHE A 111 -5.40 9.93 -2.57
C PHE A 111 -6.07 9.22 -3.76
N MET A 112 -7.22 8.59 -3.55
CA MET A 112 -7.96 7.93 -4.63
C MET A 112 -8.41 8.91 -5.71
N THR A 113 -8.84 10.13 -5.36
CA THR A 113 -9.19 11.18 -6.34
C THR A 113 -7.98 11.62 -7.16
N LEU A 114 -6.80 11.75 -6.56
CA LEU A 114 -5.58 12.07 -7.31
C LEU A 114 -5.23 10.98 -8.33
N LEU A 115 -5.38 9.70 -7.94
CA LEU A 115 -5.21 8.58 -8.86
C LEU A 115 -6.25 8.63 -9.99
N GLU A 116 -7.53 8.83 -9.69
CA GLU A 116 -8.61 8.91 -10.69
C GLU A 116 -8.40 10.02 -11.71
N GLN A 117 -7.90 11.17 -11.27
CA GLN A 117 -7.69 12.34 -12.12
C GLN A 117 -6.34 12.31 -12.85
N GLY A 118 -5.52 11.27 -12.65
CA GLY A 118 -4.18 11.18 -13.24
C GLY A 118 -3.20 12.22 -12.70
N ARG A 119 -3.49 12.82 -11.54
CA ARG A 119 -2.72 13.89 -10.88
C ARG A 119 -1.69 13.33 -9.90
N ILE A 120 -1.13 12.17 -10.20
CA ILE A 120 -0.27 11.40 -9.28
C ILE A 120 1.05 12.10 -8.94
N GLN A 121 1.49 13.05 -9.77
CA GLN A 121 2.67 13.88 -9.56
C GLN A 121 2.52 14.79 -8.32
N GLU A 122 1.29 15.11 -7.89
CA GLU A 122 1.06 15.92 -6.69
C GLU A 122 1.51 15.21 -5.41
N LEU A 123 1.62 13.87 -5.44
CA LEU A 123 2.15 13.10 -4.33
C LEU A 123 3.68 13.20 -4.20
N ASP A 124 4.38 13.67 -5.24
CA ASP A 124 5.86 13.67 -5.26
C ASP A 124 6.48 14.51 -4.14
N ALA A 125 5.78 15.55 -3.70
CA ALA A 125 6.22 16.45 -2.63
C ALA A 125 5.94 15.90 -1.22
N VAL A 126 5.08 14.87 -1.10
CA VAL A 126 4.72 14.29 0.20
C VAL A 126 5.88 13.46 0.72
N SER A 127 6.43 13.87 1.87
CA SER A 127 7.51 13.16 2.53
C SER A 127 7.03 11.84 3.16
N ASN A 128 7.95 10.92 3.45
CA ASN A 128 7.58 9.67 4.12
C ASN A 128 7.09 9.93 5.54
N GLU A 129 7.74 10.88 6.22
CA GLU A 129 7.45 11.31 7.58
C GLU A 129 6.04 11.91 7.66
N GLU A 130 5.71 12.80 6.72
CA GLU A 130 4.38 13.39 6.59
C GLU A 130 3.31 12.31 6.32
N LEU A 131 3.56 11.40 5.37
CA LEU A 131 2.60 10.33 5.09
C LEU A 131 2.36 9.44 6.32
N SER A 132 3.45 9.04 7.00
CA SER A 132 3.37 8.24 8.23
C SER A 132 2.56 8.94 9.33
N ALA A 133 2.68 10.27 9.45
CA ALA A 133 1.95 11.05 10.44
C ALA A 133 0.47 11.25 10.10
N ILE A 134 0.13 11.33 8.80
CA ILE A 134 -1.24 11.60 8.35
C ILE A 134 -2.07 10.31 8.28
N ALA A 135 -1.48 9.21 7.80
CA ALA A 135 -2.22 8.01 7.41
C ALA A 135 -1.73 6.72 8.11
N GLY A 136 -0.62 6.79 8.83
CA GLY A 136 -0.01 5.65 9.53
C GLY A 136 1.14 5.02 8.75
N LYS A 137 2.06 4.37 9.48
CA LYS A 137 3.28 3.80 8.90
C LYS A 137 3.02 2.69 7.88
N SER A 138 1.94 1.93 8.01
CA SER A 138 1.65 0.85 7.06
C SER A 138 1.04 1.36 5.75
N THR A 139 0.65 2.64 5.68
CA THR A 139 0.14 3.25 4.46
C THR A 139 1.15 3.31 3.33
N HIS A 140 2.46 3.23 3.59
CA HIS A 140 3.47 3.25 2.54
C HIS A 140 3.29 2.17 1.45
N GLU A 141 2.51 1.12 1.70
CA GLU A 141 2.09 0.13 0.70
C GLU A 141 1.34 0.75 -0.50
N ILE A 142 0.65 1.89 -0.33
CA ILE A 142 -0.06 2.58 -1.42
C ILE A 142 0.85 3.08 -2.55
N LYS A 143 2.17 3.08 -2.33
CA LYS A 143 3.15 3.35 -3.38
C LYS A 143 3.04 2.35 -4.54
N THR A 144 2.57 1.13 -4.30
CA THR A 144 2.29 0.16 -5.37
C THR A 144 1.17 0.63 -6.30
N TRP A 145 0.16 1.34 -5.77
CA TRP A 145 -0.90 1.94 -6.58
C TRP A 145 -0.35 3.07 -7.44
N VAL A 146 0.51 3.92 -6.88
CA VAL A 146 1.19 4.99 -7.64
C VAL A 146 2.02 4.42 -8.79
N ALA A 147 2.76 3.33 -8.56
CA ALA A 147 3.49 2.65 -9.64
C ALA A 147 2.54 2.09 -10.72
N ALA A 148 1.41 1.49 -10.33
CA ALA A 148 0.44 0.94 -11.28
C ALA A 148 -0.23 2.03 -12.13
N PHE A 149 -0.66 3.14 -11.52
CA PHE A 149 -1.26 4.27 -12.22
C PHE A 149 -0.26 5.03 -13.10
N ALA A 150 0.99 5.13 -12.67
CA ALA A 150 2.07 5.64 -13.50
C ALA A 150 2.35 4.74 -14.72
N ALA A 151 2.25 3.41 -14.54
CA ALA A 151 2.48 2.45 -15.62
C ALA A 151 1.37 2.50 -16.68
N ILE A 152 0.09 2.50 -16.30
CA ILE A 152 -1.03 2.59 -17.25
C ILE A 152 -1.01 3.92 -18.04
N SER A 153 -0.52 5.00 -17.42
CA SER A 153 -0.38 6.30 -18.09
C SER A 153 0.59 6.28 -19.28
N ALA A 154 1.48 5.29 -19.37
CA ALA A 154 2.36 5.10 -20.53
C ALA A 154 1.61 4.52 -21.76
N PHE A 155 0.36 4.10 -21.62
CA PHE A 155 -0.47 3.54 -22.69
C PHE A 155 -1.43 4.58 -23.31
N GLY A 156 -1.27 5.86 -22.98
CA GLY A 156 -2.08 6.95 -23.52
C GLY A 156 -3.27 7.29 -22.62
N ASN A 157 -4.37 7.73 -23.22
CA ASN A 157 -5.57 8.09 -22.47
C ASN A 157 -6.16 6.86 -21.77
N TRP A 158 -6.58 7.05 -20.55
CA TRP A 158 -7.27 6.05 -19.75
C TRP A 158 -8.31 6.74 -18.88
N ARG A 159 -9.29 5.97 -18.42
CA ARG A 159 -10.29 6.42 -17.46
C ARG A 159 -10.35 5.48 -16.27
N SER A 160 -10.63 6.03 -15.10
CA SER A 160 -10.93 5.24 -13.91
C SER A 160 -12.36 4.70 -13.94
N GLU A 161 -12.56 3.57 -13.28
CA GLU A 161 -13.87 2.98 -13.02
C GLU A 161 -13.83 2.10 -11.75
N GLY A 162 -15.00 1.77 -11.20
CA GLY A 162 -15.10 0.83 -10.09
C GLY A 162 -14.46 1.30 -8.78
N ARG A 163 -14.54 2.61 -8.48
CA ARG A 163 -14.11 3.15 -7.19
C ARG A 163 -14.97 2.61 -6.05
N TYR A 164 -14.32 2.07 -5.03
CA TYR A 164 -14.92 1.71 -3.75
C TYR A 164 -14.02 2.18 -2.62
N TYR A 165 -14.61 2.71 -1.55
CA TYR A 165 -13.89 3.05 -0.34
C TYR A 165 -14.77 2.82 0.88
N ARG A 166 -14.19 2.25 1.93
CA ARG A 166 -14.79 2.16 3.26
C ARG A 166 -13.70 2.15 4.34
N PRO A 167 -13.78 2.99 5.38
CA PRO A 167 -12.99 2.77 6.58
C PRO A 167 -13.58 1.58 7.35
N ILE A 168 -12.74 0.59 7.66
CA ILE A 168 -13.15 -0.64 8.36
C ILE A 168 -12.31 -0.77 9.63
N PRO A 169 -12.77 -0.18 10.76
CA PRO A 169 -12.10 -0.31 12.05
C PRO A 169 -11.82 -1.75 12.47
N GLU A 170 -12.74 -2.68 12.15
CA GLU A 170 -12.63 -4.11 12.44
C GLU A 170 -11.44 -4.76 11.72
N TRP A 171 -10.96 -4.14 10.64
CA TRP A 171 -9.77 -4.57 9.89
C TRP A 171 -8.56 -3.65 10.14
N ILE A 172 -8.73 -2.62 10.99
CA ILE A 172 -7.73 -1.57 11.25
C ILE A 172 -7.26 -0.94 9.94
N ALA A 173 -8.15 -0.75 8.95
CA ALA A 173 -7.74 -0.25 7.64
C ALA A 173 -8.80 0.58 6.91
N GLY A 174 -8.34 1.61 6.20
CA GLY A 174 -9.05 2.19 5.07
C GLY A 174 -9.03 1.21 3.91
N PHE A 175 -10.16 0.61 3.57
CA PHE A 175 -10.26 -0.38 2.50
C PHE A 175 -10.73 0.30 1.21
N GLY A 176 -9.97 0.12 0.13
CA GLY A 176 -10.30 0.74 -1.16
C GLY A 176 -10.03 -0.18 -2.34
N SER A 177 -10.77 0.06 -3.43
CA SER A 177 -10.43 -0.44 -4.75
C SER A 177 -10.63 0.65 -5.79
N LEU A 178 -9.75 0.67 -6.79
CA LEU A 178 -9.87 1.55 -7.94
C LEU A 178 -9.34 0.83 -9.17
N SER A 179 -10.09 0.86 -10.27
CA SER A 179 -9.67 0.29 -11.55
C SER A 179 -9.51 1.40 -12.58
N ALA A 180 -8.73 1.14 -13.62
CA ALA A 180 -8.60 2.01 -14.77
C ALA A 180 -8.45 1.18 -16.04
N ARG A 181 -8.94 1.71 -17.15
CA ARG A 181 -8.81 1.11 -18.48
C ARG A 181 -8.37 2.15 -19.50
N THR A 182 -7.56 1.72 -20.46
CA THR A 182 -7.17 2.58 -21.59
C THR A 182 -8.40 2.89 -22.46
N GLU A 183 -8.43 4.11 -22.98
CA GLU A 183 -9.44 4.56 -23.94
C GLU A 183 -8.83 4.38 -25.34
N ASN A 184 -9.08 3.20 -25.91
CA ASN A 184 -8.76 2.90 -27.31
C ASN A 184 -9.95 3.23 -28.21
#